data_AF-A0A2L2WN00-F1
#
_entry.id   AF-A0A2L2WN00-F1
#
_cell.length_a   1.000
_cell.length_b   1.000
_cell.length_c   1.000
_cell.angle_alpha   90.00
_cell.angle_beta   90.00
_cell.angle_gamma   90.00
#
_symmetry.space_group_name_H-M   'P 1'
#
loop_
_entity.id
_entity.type
_entity.pdbx_description
1 polymer ?
#
loop_
_entity_poly.entity_id
_entity_poly.type
_entity_poly.pdbx_seq_one_letter_code
_entity_poly.pdbx_strand_id
1 'polypeptide(L)'
;MTPTAVSNDGTVVGYTTGQWFDPRNAIILKAGEDQPRLLKDVYGSLEELAEYDDNGFHTVTGITGDGRYITVFGSVLSEKEIDREIIPTAIVKSYVLDTKGNITDGISNITNNTKKNAEYFTVDGRRISAPVKGLNIIKTSNGETRKFFVK
;
A
#
# COMPACT_ATOMS: atom_id res chain seq x y z
N MET A 1 4.92 15.63 18.44
CA MET A 1 5.01 14.23 17.98
C MET A 1 5.22 13.32 19.17
N THR A 2 4.62 12.14 19.17
CA THR A 2 4.88 11.09 20.15
C THR A 2 5.49 9.90 19.42
N PRO A 3 6.84 9.73 19.46
CA PRO A 3 7.50 8.62 18.79
C PRO A 3 7.16 7.30 19.48
N THR A 4 7.02 6.23 18.70
CA THR A 4 6.74 4.88 19.21
C THR A 4 7.83 3.87 18.86
N ALA A 5 8.58 4.08 17.78
CA ALA A 5 9.72 3.26 17.40
C ALA A 5 10.67 3.98 16.44
N VAL A 6 11.86 3.42 16.27
CA VAL A 6 12.91 3.87 15.34
C VAL A 6 13.51 2.66 14.61
N SER A 7 13.75 2.78 13.30
CA SER A 7 14.45 1.76 12.52
C SER A 7 15.96 2.00 12.48
N ASN A 8 16.72 1.04 11.94
CA ASN A 8 18.18 1.04 11.94
C ASN A 8 18.80 2.21 11.15
N ASP A 9 18.08 2.74 10.16
CA ASP A 9 18.50 3.91 9.39
C ASP A 9 18.24 5.24 10.11
N GLY A 10 17.53 5.21 11.25
CA GLY A 10 17.13 6.39 11.99
C GLY A 10 15.75 6.95 11.60
N THR A 11 14.98 6.26 10.74
CA THR A 11 13.59 6.64 10.50
C THR A 11 12.76 6.45 11.78
N VAL A 12 12.08 7.51 12.22
CA VAL A 12 11.23 7.51 13.42
C VAL A 12 9.77 7.47 13.00
N VAL A 13 8.97 6.66 13.69
CA VAL A 13 7.51 6.63 13.51
C VAL A 13 6.79 6.97 14.80
N GLY A 14 5.54 7.40 14.69
CA GLY A 14 4.72 7.72 15.85
C GLY A 14 3.36 8.27 15.44
N TYR A 15 2.81 9.12 16.28
CA TYR A 15 1.57 9.83 16.00
C TYR A 15 1.60 11.27 16.53
N THR A 16 0.71 12.12 16.02
CA THR A 16 0.45 13.44 16.59
C THR A 16 -0.23 13.28 17.94
N THR A 17 0.20 14.08 18.92
CA THR A 17 -0.51 14.26 20.17
C THR A 17 -0.60 15.74 20.45
N GLY A 18 -1.75 16.17 20.97
CA GLY A 18 -1.94 17.48 21.55
C GLY A 18 -2.60 17.35 22.92
N GLN A 19 -3.55 18.22 23.26
CA GLN A 19 -4.29 18.16 24.51
C GLN A 19 -5.13 16.88 24.63
N TRP A 20 -5.69 16.63 25.82
CA TRP A 20 -6.66 15.55 26.00
C TRP A 20 -7.80 15.75 24.98
N PHE A 21 -8.06 14.74 24.15
CA PHE A 21 -8.99 14.71 22.99
C PHE A 21 -8.45 15.16 21.63
N ASP A 22 -7.19 15.58 21.50
CA ASP A 22 -6.66 15.88 20.17
C ASP A 22 -6.50 14.60 19.33
N PRO A 23 -6.83 14.66 18.02
CA PRO A 23 -6.77 13.52 17.14
C PRO A 23 -5.35 12.96 17.05
N ARG A 24 -5.28 11.63 17.07
CA ARG A 24 -4.03 10.91 16.81
C ARG A 24 -3.94 10.64 15.33
N ASN A 25 -2.97 11.25 14.66
CA ASN A 25 -2.70 11.02 13.25
C ASN A 25 -1.32 10.40 13.12
N ALA A 26 -1.20 9.35 12.32
CA ALA A 26 0.04 8.62 12.20
C ALA A 26 1.10 9.48 11.48
N ILE A 27 2.34 9.45 11.98
CA ILE A 27 3.46 10.22 11.42
C ILE A 27 4.71 9.36 11.20
N ILE A 28 5.52 9.83 10.27
CA ILE A 28 6.86 9.30 9.96
C ILE A 28 7.83 10.47 9.76
N LEU A 29 9.04 10.31 10.29
CA LEU A 29 10.19 11.18 10.08
C LEU A 29 11.28 10.32 9.46
N LYS A 30 11.55 10.49 8.15
CA LYS A 30 12.61 9.72 7.49
C LYS A 30 13.98 10.22 7.95
N ALA A 31 14.96 9.33 7.92
CA ALA A 31 16.34 9.68 8.24
C ALA A 31 16.83 10.86 7.39
N GLY A 32 17.34 11.90 8.05
CA GLY A 32 17.82 13.12 7.41
C GLY A 32 16.74 14.17 7.09
N GLU A 33 15.46 13.92 7.41
CA GLU A 33 14.42 14.94 7.38
C GLU A 33 14.37 15.71 8.71
N ASP A 34 13.99 16.99 8.64
CA ASP A 34 13.92 17.87 9.82
C ASP A 34 12.51 17.95 10.44
N GLN A 35 11.49 17.48 9.74
CA GLN A 35 10.09 17.58 10.15
C GLN A 35 9.32 16.28 9.86
N PRO A 36 8.50 15.79 10.83
CA PRO A 36 7.66 14.63 10.60
C PRO A 36 6.55 14.98 9.60
N ARG A 37 6.12 13.98 8.83
CA ARG A 37 5.00 14.05 7.90
C ARG A 37 3.93 13.03 8.27
N LEU A 38 2.69 13.28 7.89
CA LEU A 38 1.61 12.30 8.09
C LEU A 38 1.87 11.07 7.22
N LEU A 39 1.52 9.89 7.73
CA LEU A 39 1.62 8.65 6.95
C LEU A 39 0.78 8.75 5.67
N LYS A 40 -0.40 9.36 5.73
CA LYS A 40 -1.25 9.55 4.54
C LYS A 40 -0.59 10.42 3.46
N ASP A 41 0.25 11.38 3.85
CA ASP A 41 0.93 12.24 2.86
C ASP A 41 2.12 11.52 2.22
N VAL A 42 2.81 10.68 2.99
CA VAL A 42 3.97 9.90 2.51
C VAL A 42 3.52 8.71 1.65
N TYR A 43 2.38 8.10 1.99
CA TYR A 43 1.82 6.93 1.32
C TYR A 43 0.46 7.23 0.67
N GLY A 44 0.35 8.38 0.01
CA GLY A 44 -0.93 8.95 -0.46
C GLY A 44 -1.74 8.15 -1.49
N SER A 45 -1.22 7.04 -2.01
CA SER A 45 -2.04 6.10 -2.79
C SER A 45 -2.93 5.19 -1.95
N LEU A 46 -2.70 5.14 -0.63
CA LEU A 46 -3.49 4.35 0.30
C LEU A 46 -4.58 5.24 0.89
N GLU A 47 -5.69 5.36 0.17
CA GLU A 47 -6.80 6.26 0.54
C GLU A 47 -7.36 5.97 1.94
N GLU A 48 -7.31 4.71 2.39
CA GLU A 48 -7.74 4.26 3.73
C GLU A 48 -6.97 4.98 4.87
N LEU A 49 -5.74 5.45 4.61
CA LEU A 49 -4.97 6.19 5.62
C LEU A 49 -5.60 7.53 5.98
N ALA A 50 -6.26 8.18 5.00
CA ALA A 50 -6.96 9.43 5.25
C ALA A 50 -8.18 9.20 6.15
N GLU A 51 -8.91 8.09 5.96
CA GLU A 51 -10.06 7.74 6.80
C GLU A 51 -9.69 7.60 8.28
N TYR A 52 -8.56 6.94 8.58
CA TYR A 52 -8.11 6.80 9.97
C TYR A 52 -7.75 8.14 10.62
N ASP A 53 -7.10 9.03 9.88
CA ASP A 53 -6.77 10.39 10.34
C ASP A 53 -8.03 11.23 10.57
N ASP A 54 -8.99 11.17 9.65
CA ASP A 54 -10.24 11.95 9.71
C ASP A 54 -11.13 11.48 10.89
N ASN A 55 -11.07 10.20 11.26
CA ASN A 55 -11.72 9.66 12.45
C ASN A 55 -10.94 9.93 13.75
N GLY A 56 -9.77 10.58 13.68
CA GLY A 56 -9.01 11.07 14.83
C GLY A 56 -8.33 9.99 15.67
N PHE A 57 -8.23 8.77 15.15
CA PHE A 57 -7.57 7.66 15.83
C PHE A 57 -6.77 6.83 14.84
N HIS A 58 -5.52 7.22 14.62
CA HIS A 58 -4.56 6.58 13.73
C HIS A 58 -3.19 6.56 14.42
N THR A 59 -2.79 5.38 14.90
CA THR A 59 -1.69 5.22 15.85
C THR A 59 -0.69 4.18 15.36
N VAL A 60 0.53 4.62 15.09
CA VAL A 60 1.66 3.71 14.82
C VAL A 60 2.18 3.11 16.11
N THR A 61 2.36 1.80 16.15
CA THR A 61 2.86 1.06 17.33
C THR A 61 4.30 0.58 17.18
N GLY A 62 4.83 0.50 15.96
CA GLY A 62 6.18 0.00 15.71
C GLY A 62 6.63 0.09 14.27
N ILE A 63 7.95 -0.08 14.05
CA ILE A 63 8.58 -0.22 12.75
C ILE A 63 9.65 -1.32 12.81
N THR A 64 9.81 -2.11 11.74
CA THR A 64 10.90 -3.09 11.67
C THR A 64 12.26 -2.43 11.55
N GLY A 65 13.32 -3.11 11.99
CA GLY A 65 14.68 -2.55 11.96
C GLY A 65 15.14 -2.15 10.56
N ASP A 66 14.68 -2.84 9.51
CA ASP A 66 14.97 -2.49 8.11
C ASP A 66 14.07 -1.38 7.53
N GLY A 67 13.18 -0.80 8.34
CA GLY A 67 12.25 0.25 7.95
C GLY A 67 11.11 -0.22 7.02
N ARG A 68 10.99 -1.53 6.75
CA ARG A 68 10.06 -2.05 5.74
C ARG A 68 8.63 -2.10 6.23
N TYR A 69 8.37 -2.56 7.45
CA TYR A 69 7.02 -2.77 7.94
C TYR A 69 6.72 -1.85 9.11
N ILE A 70 5.57 -1.17 9.06
CA ILE A 70 5.06 -0.31 10.13
C ILE A 70 3.77 -0.95 10.67
N THR A 71 3.70 -1.21 11.97
CA THR A 71 2.50 -1.75 12.62
C THR A 71 1.63 -0.59 13.11
N VAL A 72 0.33 -0.64 12.79
CA VAL A 72 -0.59 0.48 13.01
C VAL A 72 -1.95 -0.05 13.48
N PHE A 73 -2.67 0.75 14.26
CA PHE A 73 -4.12 0.61 14.39
C PHE A 73 -4.80 1.96 14.16
N GLY A 74 -6.04 1.92 13.66
CA GLY A 74 -6.87 3.10 13.56
C GLY A 74 -8.35 2.80 13.61
N SER A 75 -9.20 3.84 13.65
CA SER A 75 -10.65 3.70 13.69
C SER A 75 -11.31 3.93 12.34
N VAL A 76 -12.23 3.05 11.99
CA VAL A 76 -13.26 3.31 10.96
C VAL A 76 -14.62 3.41 11.62
N LEU A 77 -15.56 4.08 10.97
CA LEU A 77 -16.95 4.09 11.41
C LEU A 77 -17.70 2.94 10.72
N SER A 78 -18.42 2.16 11.50
CA SER A 78 -19.39 1.20 10.99
C SER A 78 -20.79 1.57 11.44
N GLU A 79 -21.75 1.45 10.54
CA GLU A 79 -23.17 1.55 10.89
C GLU A 79 -23.60 0.31 11.68
N LYS A 80 -24.13 0.54 12.88
CA LYS A 80 -24.66 -0.53 13.72
C LYS A 80 -26.09 -0.18 14.12
N GLU A 81 -27.01 -1.11 13.92
CA GLU A 81 -28.37 -0.97 14.43
C GLU A 81 -28.39 -1.26 15.94
N ILE A 82 -28.82 -0.28 16.71
CA ILE A 82 -29.05 -0.37 18.16
C ILE A 82 -30.43 0.20 18.41
N ASP A 83 -31.33 -0.57 19.03
CA ASP A 83 -32.69 -0.13 19.36
C ASP A 83 -33.49 0.48 18.17
N ARG A 84 -33.31 -0.09 16.96
CA ARG A 84 -33.92 0.37 15.70
C ARG A 84 -33.40 1.71 15.17
N GLU A 85 -32.27 2.19 15.69
CA GLU A 85 -31.54 3.35 15.19
C GLU A 85 -30.18 2.93 14.60
N ILE A 86 -29.78 3.56 13.50
CA ILE A 86 -28.45 3.34 12.91
C ILE A 86 -27.47 4.30 13.58
N ILE A 87 -26.53 3.76 14.33
CA ILE A 87 -25.54 4.53 15.07
C ILE A 87 -24.14 4.31 14.46
N PRO A 88 -23.45 5.38 14.01
CA PRO A 88 -22.04 5.30 13.63
C PRO A 88 -21.21 4.90 14.85
N THR A 89 -20.60 3.72 14.77
CA THR A 89 -19.78 3.15 15.85
C THR A 89 -18.33 3.04 15.38
N ALA A 90 -17.40 3.59 16.15
CA ALA A 90 -15.98 3.46 15.87
C ALA A 90 -15.51 2.01 16.12
N ILE A 91 -14.94 1.38 15.10
CA ILE A 91 -14.29 0.08 15.17
C ILE A 91 -12.79 0.27 14.97
N VAL A 92 -11.99 -0.31 15.87
CA VAL A 92 -10.54 -0.35 15.73
C VAL A 92 -10.15 -1.44 14.72
N LYS A 93 -9.40 -1.06 13.71
CA LYS A 93 -8.71 -1.95 12.77
C LYS A 93 -7.21 -1.87 12.99
N SER A 94 -6.53 -3.01 12.94
CA SER A 94 -5.07 -3.09 12.96
C SER A 94 -4.58 -3.55 11.60
N TYR A 95 -3.44 -3.00 11.15
CA TYR A 95 -2.82 -3.39 9.90
C TYR A 95 -1.30 -3.23 9.96
N VAL A 96 -0.62 -3.81 8.97
CA VAL A 96 0.82 -3.68 8.76
C VAL A 96 1.03 -3.02 7.41
N LEU A 97 1.65 -1.84 7.42
CA LEU A 97 2.01 -1.11 6.21
C LEU A 97 3.38 -1.59 5.73
N ASP A 98 3.45 -2.11 4.48
CA ASP A 98 4.72 -2.35 3.78
C ASP A 98 5.16 -1.05 3.08
N THR A 99 6.22 -0.42 3.58
CA THR A 99 6.76 0.85 3.06
C THR A 99 7.39 0.71 1.68
N LYS A 100 7.63 -0.52 1.23
CA LYS A 100 8.11 -0.87 -0.11
C LYS A 100 7.04 -1.60 -0.93
N GLY A 101 5.89 -1.89 -0.32
CA GLY A 101 4.73 -2.36 -1.05
C GLY A 101 4.41 -1.30 -2.08
N ASN A 102 4.43 -1.69 -3.35
CA ASN A 102 4.22 -0.76 -4.44
C ASN A 102 3.00 0.13 -4.10
N ILE A 103 3.24 1.44 -4.05
CA ILE A 103 2.23 2.44 -4.42
C ILE A 103 1.99 2.23 -5.92
N THR A 104 1.27 1.15 -6.18
CA THR A 104 0.56 0.68 -7.37
C THR A 104 0.17 -0.74 -6.96
N ASP A 105 -1.11 -0.98 -6.75
CA ASP A 105 -1.91 -2.15 -7.14
C ASP A 105 -1.39 -3.11 -8.25
N GLY A 106 -0.11 -3.10 -8.62
CA GLY A 106 0.41 -3.77 -9.79
C GLY A 106 0.01 -3.09 -11.10
N ILE A 107 -0.60 -1.90 -11.04
CA ILE A 107 -1.04 -1.12 -12.21
C ILE A 107 -0.38 0.26 -12.20
N SER A 108 0.94 0.30 -12.34
CA SER A 108 1.63 1.56 -12.69
C SER A 108 1.46 1.83 -14.18
N ASN A 109 0.54 2.74 -14.50
CA ASN A 109 0.40 3.38 -15.79
C ASN A 109 0.37 2.41 -17.00
N ILE A 110 -0.84 1.99 -17.39
CA ILE A 110 -1.07 1.56 -18.77
C ILE A 110 -0.84 2.78 -19.67
N THR A 111 0.41 2.97 -20.09
CA THR A 111 0.65 3.68 -21.33
C THR A 111 0.17 2.73 -22.40
N ASN A 112 -1.03 2.96 -22.94
CA ASN A 112 -1.54 2.22 -24.08
C ASN A 112 -0.63 2.49 -25.29
N ASN A 113 0.54 1.85 -25.32
CA ASN A 113 1.35 1.74 -26.51
C ASN A 113 0.65 0.71 -27.38
N THR A 114 -0.29 1.22 -28.18
CA THR A 114 -0.99 0.54 -29.27
C THR A 114 -0.02 0.16 -30.41
N LYS A 115 1.07 -0.54 -30.09
CA LYS A 115 1.94 -1.18 -31.06
C LYS A 115 2.03 -2.69 -30.81
N LYS A 116 1.55 -3.37 -31.84
CA LYS A 116 1.12 -4.76 -31.99
C LYS A 116 2.27 -5.78 -32.06
N ASN A 117 3.31 -5.61 -31.25
CA ASN A 117 4.52 -6.44 -31.32
C ASN A 117 4.63 -7.33 -30.08
N ALA A 118 3.95 -8.48 -30.10
CA ALA A 118 4.19 -9.54 -29.13
C ALA A 118 5.24 -10.51 -29.69
N GLU A 119 6.22 -10.88 -28.86
CA GLU A 119 7.16 -11.96 -29.15
C GLU A 119 6.63 -13.26 -28.53
N TYR A 120 6.74 -14.37 -29.26
CA TYR A 120 6.26 -15.67 -28.81
C TYR A 120 7.45 -16.59 -28.53
N PHE A 121 7.33 -17.38 -27.47
CA PHE A 121 8.33 -18.37 -27.08
C PHE A 121 7.66 -19.69 -26.70
N THR A 122 8.34 -20.79 -26.95
CA THR A 122 8.01 -22.10 -26.39
C THR A 122 8.41 -22.16 -24.91
N VAL A 123 7.93 -23.17 -24.18
CA VAL A 123 8.19 -23.33 -22.73
C VAL A 123 9.67 -23.55 -22.37
N ASP A 124 10.46 -24.03 -23.32
CA ASP A 124 11.93 -24.17 -23.23
C ASP A 124 12.68 -22.92 -23.69
N GLY A 125 11.97 -21.82 -23.98
CA GLY A 125 12.54 -20.49 -24.22
C GLY A 125 12.94 -20.21 -25.67
N ARG A 126 12.58 -21.05 -26.64
CA ARG A 126 12.87 -20.78 -28.07
C ARG A 126 11.87 -19.78 -28.64
N ARG A 127 12.36 -18.76 -29.33
CA ARG A 127 11.51 -17.76 -30.01
C ARG A 127 10.83 -18.38 -31.23
N ILE A 128 9.53 -18.15 -31.38
CA ILE A 128 8.68 -18.61 -32.49
C ILE A 128 7.96 -17.41 -33.11
N SER A 129 7.58 -17.52 -34.39
CA SER A 129 6.92 -16.43 -35.14
C SER A 129 5.42 -16.32 -34.88
N ALA A 130 4.80 -17.39 -34.37
CA ALA A 130 3.40 -17.45 -33.95
C ALA A 130 3.22 -18.54 -32.87
N PRO A 131 2.15 -18.48 -32.04
CA PRO A 131 1.83 -19.52 -31.06
C PRO A 131 1.63 -20.89 -31.71
N VAL A 132 2.11 -21.94 -31.05
CA VAL A 132 1.91 -23.34 -31.46
C VAL A 132 0.91 -24.04 -30.53
N LYS A 133 0.38 -25.20 -30.95
CA LYS A 133 -0.50 -26.01 -30.08
C LYS A 133 0.20 -26.33 -28.75
N GLY A 134 -0.52 -26.17 -27.65
CA GLY A 134 -0.01 -26.33 -26.29
C GLY A 134 0.35 -25.00 -25.61
N LEU A 135 1.26 -25.08 -24.63
CA LEU A 135 1.63 -23.94 -23.80
C LEU A 135 2.70 -23.08 -24.49
N ASN A 136 2.45 -21.77 -24.53
CA ASN A 136 3.34 -20.75 -25.09
C ASN A 136 3.60 -19.65 -24.05
N ILE A 137 4.71 -18.94 -24.21
CA ILE A 137 5.05 -17.74 -23.44
C ILE A 137 4.97 -16.56 -24.40
N ILE A 138 4.21 -15.52 -24.03
CA ILE A 138 4.06 -14.29 -24.81
C ILE A 138 4.75 -13.18 -24.06
N LYS A 139 5.67 -12.48 -24.71
CA LYS A 139 6.25 -11.22 -24.23
C LYS A 139 5.64 -10.07 -25.02
N THR A 140 4.81 -9.27 -24.37
CA THR A 140 4.15 -8.13 -25.01
C THR A 140 5.10 -6.93 -25.11
N SER A 141 4.78 -6.00 -26.00
CA SER A 141 5.58 -4.78 -26.23
C SER A 141 5.68 -3.88 -24.99
N ASN A 142 4.77 -4.03 -24.03
CA ASN A 142 4.82 -3.37 -22.72
C ASN A 142 5.71 -4.10 -21.69
N GLY A 143 6.43 -5.15 -22.08
CA GLY A 143 7.34 -5.90 -21.22
C GLY A 143 6.69 -6.98 -20.36
N GLU A 144 5.36 -7.09 -20.35
CA GLU A 144 4.70 -8.19 -19.64
C GLU A 144 5.00 -9.54 -20.29
N THR A 145 5.06 -10.58 -19.46
CA THR A 145 5.20 -11.96 -19.90
C THR A 145 4.01 -12.77 -19.40
N ARG A 146 3.29 -13.43 -20.31
CA ARG A 146 2.10 -14.23 -19.97
C ARG A 146 2.22 -15.64 -20.54
N LYS A 147 1.69 -16.63 -19.81
CA LYS A 147 1.54 -18.00 -20.30
C LYS A 147 0.20 -18.14 -21.02
N PHE A 148 0.21 -18.63 -22.25
CA PHE A 148 -0.96 -18.74 -23.12
C PHE A 148 -1.06 -20.14 -23.71
N PHE A 149 -2.21 -20.79 -23.55
CA PHE A 149 -2.44 -22.15 -24.03
C PHE A 149 -3.29 -22.13 -25.30
N VAL A 150 -2.79 -22.75 -26.37
CA VAL A 150 -3.51 -22.95 -27.63
C VAL A 150 -4.01 -24.39 -27.68
N LYS A 151 -5.32 -24.57 -27.80
CA LYS A 151 -5.96 -25.90 -27.85
C LYS A 151 -5.72 -26.61 -29.18
#